data_AF-A0A2V7X068-F1
#
_entry.id   AF-A0A2V7X068-F1
#
_cell.length_a   1.000
_cell.length_b   1.000
_cell.length_c   1.000
_cell.angle_alpha   90.00
_cell.angle_beta   90.00
_cell.angle_gamma   90.00
#
_symmetry.space_group_name_H-M   'P 1'
#
loop_
_entity.id
_entity.type
_entity.pdbx_description
1 polymer ?
#
loop_
_entity_poly.entity_id
_entity_poly.type
_entity_poly.pdbx_seq_one_letter_code
_entity_poly.pdbx_strand_id
1 'polypeptide(L)'
;MLPGMRPRQRTVSSLLFILLSLTSVNARVVRVELTSRVDLLNGKLFGEAGAYERIAGRVYFAVSVTNPHNLRIVDLDKAVNLKNGEVEFSADF
;
A
#
# COMPACT_ATOMS: atom_id res chain seq x y z
N MET A 1 1.58 -23.35 -50.43
CA MET A 1 0.22 -22.97 -49.97
C MET A 1 -0.31 -24.14 -49.15
N LEU A 2 -0.72 -24.06 -47.88
CA LEU A 2 -1.13 -23.02 -46.91
C LEU A 2 -0.76 -23.54 -45.47
N PRO A 3 -1.20 -22.96 -44.34
CA PRO A 3 -0.47 -22.03 -43.49
C PRO A 3 -0.13 -22.59 -42.08
N GLY A 4 0.81 -21.94 -41.39
CA GLY A 4 1.31 -22.35 -40.08
C GLY A 4 0.28 -22.26 -38.93
N MET A 5 0.02 -23.40 -38.29
CA MET A 5 -0.66 -23.49 -36.99
C MET A 5 0.31 -23.11 -35.86
N ARG A 6 0.58 -21.82 -35.65
CA ARG A 6 1.39 -21.30 -34.51
C ARG A 6 0.77 -20.20 -33.62
N PRO A 7 -0.55 -19.92 -33.60
CA PRO A 7 -1.09 -18.93 -32.65
C PRO A 7 -1.52 -19.51 -31.29
N ARG A 8 -2.10 -20.72 -31.24
CA ARG A 8 -2.76 -21.26 -30.03
C ARG A 8 -1.82 -21.66 -28.87
N GLN A 9 -0.61 -22.14 -29.18
CA GLN A 9 0.38 -22.46 -28.13
C GLN A 9 0.96 -21.20 -27.47
N ARG A 10 1.13 -20.13 -28.24
CA ARG A 10 1.65 -18.86 -27.72
C ARG A 10 0.67 -18.21 -26.76
N THR A 11 -0.62 -18.18 -27.10
CA THR A 11 -1.67 -17.64 -26.21
C THR A 11 -1.83 -18.45 -24.92
N VAL A 12 -1.79 -19.78 -24.98
CA VAL A 12 -1.86 -20.62 -23.78
C VAL A 12 -0.64 -20.40 -22.87
N SER A 13 0.56 -20.32 -23.44
CA SER A 13 1.78 -20.05 -22.67
C SER A 13 1.76 -18.66 -22.04
N SER A 14 1.37 -17.63 -22.78
CA SER A 14 1.23 -16.26 -22.24
C SER A 14 0.21 -16.19 -21.10
N LEU A 15 -0.93 -16.86 -21.25
CA LEU A 15 -1.97 -16.88 -20.20
C LEU A 15 -1.48 -17.59 -18.93
N LEU A 16 -0.73 -18.69 -19.08
CA LEU A 16 -0.10 -19.40 -17.98
C LEU A 16 0.92 -18.53 -17.24
N PHE A 17 1.75 -17.77 -17.97
CA PHE A 17 2.70 -16.83 -17.38
C PHE A 17 2.01 -15.70 -16.61
N ILE A 18 0.89 -15.17 -17.12
CA ILE A 18 0.09 -14.14 -16.43
C ILE A 18 -0.53 -14.71 -15.15
N LEU A 19 -1.01 -15.96 -15.19
CA LEU A 19 -1.59 -16.59 -14.00
C LEU A 19 -0.54 -16.87 -12.92
N LEU A 20 0.70 -17.19 -13.32
CA LEU A 20 1.82 -17.42 -12.40
C LEU A 20 2.39 -16.15 -11.78
N SER A 21 2.19 -14.97 -12.39
CA SER A 21 2.76 -13.71 -11.92
C SER A 21 1.88 -12.94 -10.92
N LEU A 22 0.76 -13.53 -10.48
CA LEU A 22 -0.13 -12.96 -9.47
C LEU A 22 0.50 -13.01 -8.06
N THR A 23 1.44 -12.10 -7.81
CA THR A 23 1.96 -11.86 -6.45
C THR A 23 1.00 -10.96 -5.68
N SER A 24 0.71 -11.33 -4.42
CA SER A 24 -0.11 -10.49 -3.53
C SER A 24 0.75 -9.36 -2.97
N VAL A 25 0.52 -8.13 -3.43
CA VAL A 25 1.07 -6.93 -2.80
C VAL A 25 0.20 -6.59 -1.59
N ASN A 26 0.80 -6.58 -0.40
CA ASN A 26 0.11 -6.23 0.84
C ASN A 26 0.63 -4.88 1.37
N ALA A 27 -0.25 -3.88 1.42
CA ALA A 27 0.00 -2.58 2.05
C ALA A 27 -0.78 -2.49 3.36
N ARG A 28 -0.32 -3.24 4.38
CA ARG A 28 -1.05 -3.36 5.65
C ARG A 28 -0.95 -2.07 6.46
N VAL A 29 -2.11 -1.54 6.84
CA VAL A 29 -2.28 -0.48 7.85
C VAL A 29 -3.02 -1.08 9.03
N VAL A 30 -2.55 -0.80 10.26
CA VAL A 30 -3.16 -1.35 11.48
C VAL A 30 -4.40 -0.55 11.85
N ARG A 31 -4.31 0.78 11.78
CA ARG A 31 -5.41 1.68 12.11
C ARG A 31 -5.20 3.05 11.47
N VAL A 32 -6.29 3.69 11.06
CA VAL A 32 -6.32 5.11 10.69
C VAL A 32 -7.21 5.83 11.68
N GLU A 33 -6.72 6.93 12.23
CA GLU A 33 -7.43 7.77 13.17
C GLU A 33 -7.57 9.18 12.59
N LEU A 34 -8.80 9.67 12.44
CA LEU A 34 -9.06 11.06 12.05
C LEU A 34 -9.12 11.92 13.31
N THR A 35 -8.19 12.85 13.43
CA THR A 35 -8.14 13.78 14.58
C THR A 35 -8.87 15.08 14.29
N SER A 36 -8.99 15.46 13.02
CA SER A 36 -9.69 16.69 12.62
C SER A 36 -10.26 16.55 11.21
N ARG A 37 -11.46 17.10 11.01
CA ARG A 37 -12.06 17.39 9.69
C ARG A 37 -12.70 18.76 9.76
N VAL A 38 -12.25 19.68 8.91
CA VAL A 38 -12.74 21.07 8.88
C VAL A 38 -12.82 21.58 7.46
N ASP A 39 -13.76 22.49 7.19
CA ASP A 39 -13.78 23.21 5.92
C ASP A 39 -12.51 24.06 5.78
N LEU A 40 -11.84 23.92 4.64
CA LEU A 40 -10.66 24.68 4.32
C LEU A 40 -11.06 26.15 4.07
N LEU A 41 -10.40 27.08 4.76
CA LEU A 41 -10.66 28.52 4.65
C LEU A 41 -12.15 28.88 4.81
N ASN A 42 -12.85 28.27 5.77
CA ASN A 42 -14.28 28.47 6.04
C ASN A 42 -15.18 28.23 4.81
N GLY A 43 -14.86 27.19 4.03
CA GLY A 43 -15.69 26.78 2.88
C GLY A 43 -15.46 27.61 1.63
N LYS A 44 -14.30 28.29 1.51
CA LYS A 44 -13.95 29.04 0.30
C LYS A 44 -14.02 28.13 -0.93
N LEU A 45 -14.67 28.61 -1.98
CA LEU A 45 -14.74 27.94 -3.28
C LEU A 45 -13.44 28.09 -4.08
N PHE A 46 -13.03 27.03 -4.76
CA PHE A 46 -11.87 26.99 -5.64
C PHE A 46 -12.29 26.65 -7.07
N GLY A 47 -12.71 27.67 -7.81
CA GLY A 47 -13.24 27.52 -9.17
C GLY A 47 -14.41 26.53 -9.21
N GLU A 48 -14.47 25.76 -10.29
CA GLU A 48 -15.53 24.76 -10.51
C GLU A 48 -15.45 23.55 -9.55
N ALA A 49 -14.31 23.34 -8.88
CA ALA A 49 -14.13 22.20 -7.97
C ALA A 49 -14.87 22.38 -6.62
N GLY A 50 -15.24 23.62 -6.27
CA GLY A 50 -16.00 23.93 -5.05
C GLY A 50 -15.14 24.07 -3.79
N ALA A 51 -15.77 23.90 -2.62
CA ALA A 51 -15.11 23.98 -1.32
C ALA A 51 -14.32 22.70 -1.01
N TYR A 52 -13.23 22.84 -0.25
CA TYR A 52 -12.38 21.73 0.17
C TYR A 52 -12.49 21.53 1.68
N GLU A 53 -12.24 20.30 2.13
CA GLU A 53 -12.01 19.98 3.54
C GLU A 53 -10.51 19.74 3.80
N ARG A 54 -10.03 20.15 4.97
CA ARG A 54 -8.77 19.67 5.53
C ARG A 54 -9.07 18.53 6.48
N ILE A 55 -8.51 17.36 6.17
CA ILE A 55 -8.54 16.18 7.03
C ILE A 55 -7.15 16.01 7.61
N ALA A 56 -7.05 15.84 8.93
CA ALA A 56 -5.81 15.52 9.61
C ALA A 56 -6.01 14.30 10.51
N GLY A 57 -4.94 13.56 10.74
CA GLY A 57 -5.02 12.32 11.48
C GLY A 57 -3.68 11.65 11.75
N ARG A 58 -3.77 10.40 12.19
CA ARG A 58 -2.64 9.53 12.46
C ARG A 58 -2.87 8.15 11.87
N VAL A 59 -1.87 7.61 11.18
CA VAL A 59 -1.83 6.24 10.69
C VAL A 59 -0.93 5.42 11.59
N TYR A 60 -1.38 4.23 11.97
CA TYR A 60 -0.65 3.26 12.79
C TYR A 60 -0.24 2.07 11.94
N PHE A 61 1.02 1.67 12.08
CA PHE A 61 1.67 0.61 11.33
C PHE A 61 2.25 -0.43 12.27
N ALA A 62 2.40 -1.65 11.76
CA ALA A 62 3.17 -2.71 12.38
C ALA A 62 3.97 -3.40 11.28
N VAL A 63 5.30 -3.46 11.45
CA VAL A 63 6.20 -4.03 10.44
C VAL A 63 6.94 -5.22 11.00
N SER A 64 6.86 -6.35 10.28
CA SER A 64 7.58 -7.56 10.65
C SER A 64 9.08 -7.41 10.49
N VAL A 65 9.84 -7.85 11.49
CA VAL A 65 11.32 -7.90 11.45
C VAL A 65 11.84 -8.95 10.47
N THR A 66 11.03 -9.94 10.09
CA THR A 66 11.40 -11.01 9.16
C THR A 66 11.03 -10.70 7.71
N ASN A 67 10.36 -9.57 7.45
CA ASN A 67 10.07 -9.15 6.08
C ASN A 67 11.37 -8.73 5.38
N PRO A 68 11.74 -9.34 4.22
CA PRO A 68 12.96 -9.01 3.49
C PRO A 68 13.11 -7.51 3.15
N HIS A 69 12.00 -6.79 2.96
CA HIS A 69 12.02 -5.35 2.70
C HIS A 69 12.39 -4.51 3.93
N ASN A 70 12.19 -5.03 5.13
CA ASN A 70 12.45 -4.34 6.39
C ASN A 70 13.86 -4.59 6.93
N LEU A 71 14.61 -5.55 6.38
CA LEU A 71 15.98 -5.88 6.80
C LEU A 71 16.97 -4.71 6.68
N ARG A 72 16.61 -3.67 5.90
CA ARG A 72 17.40 -2.45 5.76
C ARG A 72 17.20 -1.45 6.90
N ILE A 73 16.22 -1.67 7.77
CA ILE A 73 15.95 -0.84 8.94
C ILE A 73 16.87 -1.30 10.05
N VAL A 74 17.84 -0.45 10.41
CA VAL A 74 18.84 -0.74 11.43
C VAL A 74 18.17 -0.99 12.78
N ASP A 75 18.60 -2.04 13.48
CA ASP A 75 18.17 -2.41 14.83
C ASP A 75 16.66 -2.60 15.01
N LEU A 76 15.91 -2.87 13.93
CA LEU A 76 14.47 -3.11 14.00
C LEU A 76 14.14 -4.29 14.93
N ASP A 77 14.98 -5.32 14.94
CA ASP A 77 14.89 -6.49 15.82
C ASP A 77 15.24 -6.19 17.29
N LYS A 78 15.78 -5.00 17.57
CA LYS A 78 16.13 -4.54 18.93
C LYS A 78 15.17 -3.45 19.45
N ALA A 79 14.12 -3.13 18.71
CA ALA A 79 13.16 -2.11 19.11
C ALA A 79 12.49 -2.48 20.43
N VAL A 80 12.39 -1.51 21.36
CA VAL A 80 11.81 -1.70 22.71
C VAL A 80 10.35 -2.17 22.66
N ASN A 81 9.63 -1.81 21.61
CA ASN A 81 8.23 -2.17 21.40
C ASN A 81 8.03 -3.33 20.42
N LEU A 82 9.07 -4.11 20.11
CA LEU A 82 8.94 -5.35 19.35
C LEU A 82 8.03 -6.33 20.07
N LYS A 83 6.89 -6.66 19.45
CA LYS A 83 5.91 -7.62 19.98
C LYS A 83 5.39 -8.50 18.87
N ASN A 84 5.29 -9.80 19.12
CA ASN A 84 4.79 -10.78 18.13
C ASN A 84 5.55 -10.75 16.78
N GLY A 85 6.84 -10.40 16.79
CA GLY A 85 7.66 -10.28 15.59
C GLY A 85 7.45 -9.01 14.78
N GLU A 86 6.64 -8.07 15.25
CA GLU A 86 6.38 -6.79 14.60
C GLU A 86 6.76 -5.60 15.49
N VAL A 87 7.22 -4.52 14.85
CA VAL A 87 7.48 -3.23 15.50
C VAL A 87 6.37 -2.26 15.12
N GLU A 88 5.71 -1.70 16.13
CA GLU A 88 4.64 -0.72 15.95
C GLU A 88 5.19 0.70 15.84
N PHE A 89 4.59 1.52 14.97
CA PHE A 89 4.90 2.95 14.88
C PHE A 89 3.73 3.71 14.23
N SER A 90 3.82 5.03 14.19
CA SER A 90 2.77 5.87 13.59
C SER A 90 3.33 7.06 12.82
N ALA A 91 2.53 7.61 11.91
CA ALA A 91 2.81 8.86 11.20
C ALA A 91 1.56 9.75 11.16
N ASP A 92 1.75 11.06 11.28
CA ASP A 92 0.69 12.06 11.18
C ASP A 92 0.47 12.46 9.70
N PHE A 93 -0.75 12.88 9.37
CA PHE A 93 -1.15 13.41 8.06
C PHE A 93 -2.13 14.58 8.18
#